data_AF-A0A6J7ILH3-F1
#
_entry.id   AF-A0A6J7ILH3-F1
#
_cell.length_a   1.000
_cell.length_b   1.000
_cell.length_c   1.000
_cell.angle_alpha   90.00
_cell.angle_beta   90.00
_cell.angle_gamma   90.00
#
_symmetry.space_group_name_H-M   'P 1'
#
loop_
_entity.id
_entity.type
_entity.pdbx_description
1 polymer ?
#
loop_
_entity_poly.entity_id
_entity_poly.type
_entity_poly.pdbx_seq_one_letter_code
_entity_poly.pdbx_strand_id
1 'polypeptide(L)'
;MKNSQTRVADLERQLEQARRQSADHDPIDPSNLTKLLGEETTRVLDAAQSAAAEIRAKAEENVARLLHEAREESVRLREDAETLVARRTQEAEQATAQIREYAETQRANAEAEAAGIIEASKQQGREMVQEAKEVRQRMLDDLANRRQALRQQIEQLQAGRDRLSAAYDVVRETLAVATEELHVALPEARLSAEVASLQSVDTELDATITPITATEEHDGPTIDVFPAPEARNVETSAEARSSGPKLTVVPPVEEPVVEEPVEAVAVLEPEPAAETVAPPEDPREGRHSSSVRVVRTSSGKAADVFARLRQEGEDEVASADADVEAIEDPAVADEVVVVEVAAGIDSDASDDSDQAFIATRNGAVASFESSLARRIKRELSDEQNELLSTLRSIKGNMTAIAFLPTPESQLERYEDIALPALADAAEAGAAIAPVKGRSSARASVGDLAADLAAAIVSPLRDRLERAVSESSGDRDDLAQRIRSTFREWKGQRVDDAVTFAVLAAANRGILDRLPKNSQVRWVIAAGDSPSPDCEDNALGGPIERGGTFPTGHKVPPLHPGCHCVVLPVS
;
A
#
# COMPACT_ATOMS: atom_id res chain seq x y z
N MET A 1 54.14 -53.12 118.94
CA MET A 1 53.01 -53.00 119.89
C MET A 1 52.86 -51.62 120.55
N LYS A 2 53.90 -50.78 120.70
CA LYS A 2 53.73 -49.40 121.24
C LYS A 2 53.09 -48.38 120.27
N ASN A 3 53.21 -48.58 118.95
CA ASN A 3 52.63 -47.67 117.93
C ASN A 3 51.10 -47.81 117.73
N SER A 4 50.49 -48.92 118.14
CA SER A 4 49.02 -49.08 118.02
C SER A 4 48.29 -48.40 119.18
N GLN A 5 48.88 -48.39 120.38
CA GLN A 5 48.29 -47.75 121.55
C GLN A 5 48.33 -46.21 121.48
N THR A 6 49.41 -45.64 120.92
CA THR A 6 49.49 -44.18 120.70
C THR A 6 48.49 -43.71 119.65
N ARG A 7 48.27 -44.50 118.60
CA ARG A 7 47.30 -44.18 117.54
C ARG A 7 45.85 -44.31 118.00
N VAL A 8 45.54 -45.24 118.91
CA VAL A 8 44.22 -45.32 119.55
C VAL A 8 43.98 -44.11 120.45
N ALA A 9 44.95 -43.73 121.27
CA ALA A 9 44.82 -42.56 122.15
C ALA A 9 44.69 -41.23 121.38
N ASP A 10 45.37 -41.08 120.23
CA ASP A 10 45.20 -39.91 119.37
C ASP A 10 43.84 -39.90 118.66
N LEU A 11 43.33 -41.06 118.23
CA LEU A 11 41.98 -41.18 117.66
C LEU A 11 40.89 -40.91 118.69
N GLU A 12 41.07 -41.34 119.94
CA GLU A 12 40.17 -41.01 121.05
C GLU A 12 40.19 -39.50 121.32
N ARG A 13 41.36 -38.87 121.32
CA ARG A 13 41.47 -37.40 121.49
C ARG A 13 40.81 -36.63 120.35
N GLN A 14 40.97 -37.10 119.11
CA GLN A 14 40.28 -36.52 117.94
C GLN A 14 38.77 -36.72 117.99
N LEU A 15 38.29 -37.88 118.45
CA LEU A 15 36.86 -38.13 118.66
C LEU A 15 36.29 -37.26 119.77
N GLU A 16 37.02 -37.06 120.87
CA GLU A 16 36.62 -36.17 121.96
C GLU A 16 36.54 -34.71 121.49
N GLN A 17 37.52 -34.29 120.67
CA GLN A 17 37.56 -32.94 120.12
C GLN A 17 36.46 -32.71 119.08
N ALA A 18 36.20 -33.67 118.19
CA ALA A 18 35.09 -33.62 117.24
C ALA A 18 33.74 -33.64 117.97
N ARG A 19 33.59 -34.44 119.04
CA ARG A 19 32.39 -34.46 119.88
C ARG A 19 32.15 -33.13 120.57
N ARG A 20 33.21 -32.47 121.09
CA ARG A 20 33.09 -31.12 121.67
C ARG A 20 32.73 -30.07 120.63
N GLN A 21 33.33 -30.11 119.43
CA GLN A 21 32.97 -29.21 118.33
C GLN A 21 31.52 -29.41 117.86
N SER A 22 31.02 -30.65 117.85
CA SER A 22 29.61 -30.93 117.55
C SER A 22 28.66 -30.56 118.68
N ALA A 23 29.13 -30.54 119.92
CA ALA A 23 28.34 -30.16 121.10
C ALA A 23 28.25 -28.64 121.29
N ASP A 24 29.22 -27.87 120.78
CA ASP A 24 29.21 -26.40 120.73
C ASP A 24 28.35 -25.84 119.57
N HIS A 25 27.92 -26.69 118.62
CA HIS A 25 26.85 -26.32 117.70
C HIS A 25 25.52 -26.51 118.42
N ASP A 26 24.89 -25.38 118.77
CA ASP A 26 23.48 -25.33 119.16
C ASP A 26 22.66 -26.20 118.18
N PRO A 27 21.71 -27.03 118.66
CA PRO A 27 20.88 -27.82 117.77
C PRO A 27 20.20 -26.86 116.80
N ILE A 28 20.54 -27.00 115.52
CA ILE A 28 19.99 -26.21 114.42
C ILE A 28 18.48 -26.18 114.58
N ASP A 29 17.94 -25.04 115.01
CA ASP A 29 16.49 -24.89 115.15
C ASP A 29 15.89 -24.94 113.73
N PRO A 30 15.07 -25.95 113.40
CA PRO A 30 14.45 -26.05 112.08
C PRO A 30 13.60 -24.81 111.74
N SER A 31 13.12 -24.06 112.74
CA SER A 31 12.40 -22.80 112.52
C SER A 31 13.31 -21.65 112.03
N ASN A 32 14.54 -21.55 112.55
CA ASN A 32 15.50 -20.53 112.13
C ASN A 32 16.09 -20.81 110.74
N LEU A 33 16.34 -22.07 110.40
CA LEU A 33 16.89 -22.44 109.09
C LEU A 33 15.85 -22.24 107.97
N THR A 34 14.57 -22.55 108.23
CA THR A 34 13.48 -22.24 107.29
C THR A 34 13.27 -20.74 107.11
N LYS A 35 13.44 -19.94 108.18
CA LYS A 35 13.40 -18.47 108.10
C LYS A 35 14.56 -17.91 107.27
N LEU A 36 15.80 -18.33 107.53
CA LEU A 36 16.98 -17.88 106.77
C LEU A 36 16.92 -18.32 105.29
N LEU A 37 16.44 -19.53 105.00
CA LEU A 37 16.19 -19.97 103.62
C LEU A 37 15.04 -19.18 102.97
N GLY A 38 13.98 -18.85 103.72
CA GLY A 38 12.92 -17.97 103.25
C GLY A 38 13.45 -16.58 102.89
N GLU A 39 14.27 -15.98 103.77
CA GLU A 39 14.92 -14.70 103.52
C GLU A 39 15.88 -14.76 102.31
N GLU A 40 16.71 -15.79 102.20
CA GLU A 40 17.65 -15.93 101.08
C GLU A 40 16.93 -16.18 99.75
N THR A 41 15.87 -16.99 99.74
CA THR A 41 15.04 -17.21 98.54
C THR A 41 14.31 -15.95 98.12
N THR A 42 13.80 -15.13 99.05
CA THR A 42 13.23 -13.81 98.71
C THR A 42 14.28 -12.88 98.13
N ARG A 43 15.51 -12.83 98.67
CA ARG A 43 16.59 -12.01 98.10
C ARG A 43 16.99 -12.45 96.69
N VAL A 44 17.08 -13.77 96.44
CA VAL A 44 17.38 -14.31 95.11
C VAL A 44 16.25 -13.99 94.12
N LEU A 45 14.99 -14.10 94.54
CA LEU A 45 13.84 -13.75 93.71
C LEU A 45 13.81 -12.25 93.40
N ASP A 46 14.06 -11.39 94.38
CA ASP A 46 14.12 -9.94 94.19
C ASP A 46 15.28 -9.55 93.27
N ALA A 47 16.46 -10.16 93.44
CA ALA A 47 17.59 -9.95 92.55
C ALA A 47 17.31 -10.43 91.11
N ALA A 48 16.66 -11.60 90.96
CA ALA A 48 16.26 -12.13 89.66
C ALA A 48 15.18 -11.25 89.00
N GLN A 49 14.21 -10.74 89.76
CA GLN A 49 13.19 -9.82 89.27
C GLN A 49 13.79 -8.46 88.87
N SER A 50 14.72 -7.93 89.66
CA SER A 50 15.45 -6.70 89.33
C SER A 50 16.28 -6.87 88.06
N ALA A 51 17.03 -7.97 87.94
CA ALA A 51 17.80 -8.28 86.72
C ALA A 51 16.88 -8.45 85.50
N ALA A 52 15.73 -9.13 85.66
CA ALA A 52 14.75 -9.27 84.59
C ALA A 52 14.09 -7.94 84.20
N ALA A 53 13.88 -7.02 85.15
CA ALA A 53 13.39 -5.67 84.87
C ALA A 53 14.44 -4.83 84.14
N GLU A 54 15.71 -4.93 84.53
CA GLU A 54 16.82 -4.25 83.85
C GLU A 54 17.02 -4.77 82.41
N ILE A 55 16.94 -6.09 82.20
CA ILE A 55 17.01 -6.69 80.86
C ILE A 55 15.84 -6.20 79.99
N ARG A 56 14.63 -6.14 80.55
CA ARG A 56 13.45 -5.61 79.84
C ARG A 56 13.61 -4.15 79.48
N ALA A 57 14.03 -3.30 80.42
CA ALA A 57 14.27 -1.88 80.17
C ALA A 57 15.32 -1.66 79.07
N LYS A 58 16.45 -2.40 79.12
CA LYS A 58 17.48 -2.36 78.08
C LYS A 58 16.97 -2.85 76.72
N ALA A 59 16.15 -3.90 76.71
CA ALA A 59 15.54 -4.41 75.49
C ALA A 59 14.57 -3.38 74.88
N GLU A 60 13.72 -2.76 75.70
CA GLU A 60 12.79 -1.70 75.29
C GLU A 60 13.51 -0.47 74.73
N GLU A 61 14.60 -0.02 75.39
CA GLU A 61 15.44 1.07 74.89
C GLU A 61 16.11 0.73 73.55
N ASN A 62 16.67 -0.48 73.43
CA ASN A 62 17.27 -0.94 72.19
C ASN A 62 16.23 -1.02 71.05
N VAL A 63 15.01 -1.49 71.33
CA VAL A 63 13.92 -1.52 70.36
C VAL A 63 13.50 -0.11 69.97
N ALA A 64 13.36 0.81 70.92
CA ALA A 64 13.03 2.21 70.65
C ALA A 64 14.09 2.88 69.74
N ARG A 65 15.38 2.62 70.00
CA ARG A 65 16.47 3.09 69.16
C ARG A 65 16.40 2.52 67.74
N LEU A 66 16.25 1.20 67.60
CA LEU A 66 16.14 0.55 66.29
C LEU A 66 14.92 1.05 65.50
N LEU A 67 13.78 1.28 66.16
CA LEU A 67 12.59 1.83 65.51
C LEU A 67 12.80 3.28 65.06
N HIS A 68 13.56 4.07 65.83
CA HIS A 68 13.90 5.43 65.44
C HIS A 68 14.84 5.44 64.22
N GLU A 69 15.92 4.65 64.28
CA GLU A 69 16.87 4.47 63.16
C GLU A 69 16.15 3.98 61.89
N ALA A 70 15.32 2.95 62.00
CA ALA A 70 14.55 2.43 60.86
C ALA A 70 13.57 3.46 60.29
N ARG A 71 12.97 4.32 61.13
CA ARG A 71 12.11 5.41 60.66
C ARG A 71 12.91 6.46 59.91
N GLU A 72 14.04 6.90 60.44
CA GLU A 72 14.91 7.87 59.78
C GLU A 72 15.44 7.35 58.43
N GLU A 73 15.89 6.10 58.39
CA GLU A 73 16.29 5.45 57.13
C GLU A 73 15.13 5.42 56.13
N SER A 74 13.91 5.13 56.59
CA SER A 74 12.74 5.12 55.72
C SER A 74 12.38 6.52 55.18
N VAL A 75 12.65 7.58 55.93
CA VAL A 75 12.45 8.96 55.47
C VAL A 75 13.50 9.32 54.42
N ARG A 76 14.78 9.02 54.69
CA ARG A 76 15.87 9.25 53.72
C ARG A 76 15.64 8.50 52.41
N LEU A 77 15.23 7.24 52.48
CA LEU A 77 14.92 6.45 51.28
C LEU A 77 13.75 7.03 50.48
N ARG A 78 12.77 7.67 51.13
CA ARG A 78 11.67 8.34 50.44
C ARG A 78 12.14 9.62 49.76
N GLU A 79 12.91 10.45 50.45
CA GLU A 79 13.50 11.67 49.87
C GLU A 79 14.41 11.35 48.67
N ASP A 80 15.24 10.32 48.78
CA ASP A 80 16.09 9.85 47.68
C ASP A 80 15.26 9.31 46.50
N ALA A 81 14.14 8.63 46.77
CA ALA A 81 13.23 8.16 45.74
C ALA A 81 12.51 9.33 45.05
N GLU A 82 11.99 10.30 45.80
CA GLU A 82 11.32 11.50 45.29
C GLU A 82 12.26 12.33 44.40
N THR A 83 13.50 12.54 44.83
CA THR A 83 14.50 13.27 44.03
C THR A 83 14.86 12.52 42.74
N LEU A 84 14.93 11.19 42.79
CA LEU A 84 15.16 10.38 41.59
C LEU A 84 13.97 10.47 40.64
N VAL A 85 12.74 10.36 41.13
CA VAL A 85 11.52 10.50 40.32
C VAL A 85 11.47 11.89 39.69
N ALA A 86 11.67 12.96 40.47
CA ALA A 86 11.68 14.33 39.96
C ALA A 86 12.73 14.56 38.85
N ARG A 87 13.91 13.96 38.97
CA ARG A 87 14.92 14.02 37.90
C ARG A 87 14.47 13.25 36.66
N ARG A 88 13.88 12.05 36.82
CA ARG A 88 13.42 11.24 35.69
C ARG A 88 12.22 11.86 34.97
N THR A 89 11.30 12.49 35.70
CA THR A 89 10.18 13.23 35.11
C THR A 89 10.70 14.42 34.33
N GLN A 90 11.65 15.19 34.87
CA GLN A 90 12.27 16.30 34.16
C GLN A 90 13.01 15.85 32.89
N GLU A 91 13.79 14.76 32.94
CA GLU A 91 14.44 14.16 31.76
C GLU A 91 13.41 13.72 30.70
N ALA A 92 12.29 13.13 31.13
CA ALA A 92 11.22 12.69 30.24
C ALA A 92 10.46 13.87 29.60
N GLU A 93 10.20 14.94 30.36
CA GLU A 93 9.60 16.17 29.87
C GLU A 93 10.49 16.85 28.84
N GLN A 94 11.81 16.94 29.09
CA GLN A 94 12.77 17.49 28.13
C GLN A 94 12.84 16.67 26.85
N ALA A 95 12.87 15.34 26.94
CA ALA A 95 12.82 14.47 25.78
C ALA A 95 11.51 14.65 24.99
N THR A 96 10.38 14.79 25.69
CA THR A 96 9.07 15.04 25.06
C THR A 96 9.04 16.39 24.36
N ALA A 97 9.61 17.44 24.97
CA ALA A 97 9.72 18.76 24.36
C ALA A 97 10.56 18.73 23.08
N GLN A 98 11.70 18.02 23.09
CA GLN A 98 12.54 17.85 21.89
C GLN A 98 11.82 17.09 20.78
N ILE A 99 11.04 16.05 21.13
CA ILE A 99 10.25 15.31 20.14
C ILE A 99 9.17 16.20 19.53
N ARG A 100 8.51 17.04 20.34
CA ARG A 100 7.50 18.00 19.85
C ARG A 100 8.11 19.04 18.92
N GLU A 101 9.22 19.65 19.31
CA GLU A 101 9.94 20.62 18.47
C GLU A 101 10.40 19.98 17.14
N TYR A 102 10.97 18.78 17.20
CA TYR A 102 11.33 18.05 16.00
C TYR A 102 10.10 17.77 15.11
N ALA A 103 8.99 17.31 15.69
CA ALA A 103 7.76 17.06 14.94
C ALA A 103 7.19 18.34 14.30
N GLU A 104 7.23 19.48 14.99
CA GLU A 104 6.82 20.78 14.46
C GLU A 104 7.70 21.21 13.27
N THR A 105 9.02 21.06 13.38
CA THR A 105 9.92 21.38 12.26
C THR A 105 9.68 20.48 11.05
N GLN A 106 9.43 19.17 11.27
CA GLN A 106 9.10 18.26 10.17
C GLN A 106 7.77 18.61 9.52
N ARG A 107 6.74 18.99 10.30
CA ARG A 107 5.46 19.46 9.76
C ARG A 107 5.63 20.73 8.93
N ALA A 108 6.35 21.73 9.45
CA ALA A 108 6.60 22.97 8.73
C ALA A 108 7.37 22.74 7.41
N ASN A 109 8.36 21.84 7.41
CA ASN A 109 9.08 21.47 6.20
C ASN A 109 8.17 20.75 5.19
N ALA A 110 7.36 19.79 5.64
CA ALA A 110 6.42 19.09 4.78
C ALA A 110 5.36 20.03 4.17
N GLU A 111 4.85 20.99 4.94
CA GLU A 111 3.93 22.02 4.46
C GLU A 111 4.60 22.93 3.41
N ALA A 112 5.85 23.34 3.64
CA ALA A 112 6.60 24.16 2.69
C ALA A 112 6.89 23.39 1.37
N GLU A 113 7.24 22.11 1.47
CA GLU A 113 7.44 21.24 0.31
C GLU A 113 6.14 21.04 -0.47
N ALA A 114 5.03 20.75 0.22
CA ALA A 114 3.71 20.60 -0.40
C ALA A 114 3.27 21.89 -1.11
N ALA A 115 3.45 23.05 -0.47
CA ALA A 115 3.17 24.34 -1.08
C ALA A 115 4.04 24.59 -2.33
N GLY A 116 5.31 24.19 -2.29
CA GLY A 116 6.23 24.26 -3.44
C GLY A 116 5.77 23.39 -4.61
N ILE A 117 5.32 22.15 -4.36
CA ILE A 117 4.80 21.24 -5.38
C ILE A 117 3.52 21.80 -6.02
N ILE A 118 2.61 22.35 -5.20
CA ILE A 118 1.37 22.95 -5.69
C ILE A 118 1.67 24.14 -6.60
N GLU A 119 2.59 25.03 -6.21
CA GLU A 119 2.91 26.21 -7.02
C GLU A 119 3.66 25.82 -8.31
N ALA A 120 4.58 24.85 -8.26
CA ALA A 120 5.22 24.31 -9.45
C ALA A 120 4.20 23.69 -10.42
N SER A 121 3.23 22.94 -9.89
CA SER A 121 2.16 22.32 -10.69
C SER A 121 1.24 23.37 -11.33
N LYS A 122 0.90 24.42 -10.59
CA LYS A 122 0.13 25.57 -11.13
C LYS A 122 0.90 26.28 -12.23
N GLN A 123 2.20 26.47 -12.05
CA GLN A 123 3.06 27.12 -13.05
C GLN A 123 3.13 26.28 -14.33
N GLN A 124 3.35 24.98 -14.22
CA GLN A 124 3.34 24.05 -15.36
C GLN A 124 1.98 24.07 -16.08
N GLY A 125 0.87 24.11 -15.33
CA GLY A 125 -0.46 24.23 -15.92
C GLY A 125 -0.64 25.53 -16.70
N ARG A 126 -0.13 26.67 -16.19
CA ARG A 126 -0.16 27.95 -16.90
C ARG A 126 0.65 27.92 -18.20
N GLU A 127 1.83 27.31 -18.16
CA GLU A 127 2.71 27.15 -19.32
C GLU A 127 2.06 26.28 -20.41
N MET A 128 1.49 25.13 -20.03
CA MET A 128 0.78 24.25 -20.96
C MET A 128 -0.41 24.96 -21.65
N VAL A 129 -1.17 25.75 -20.90
CA VAL A 129 -2.29 26.53 -21.46
C VAL A 129 -1.77 27.60 -22.43
N GLN A 130 -0.63 28.22 -22.12
CA GLN A 130 -0.01 29.21 -23.00
C GLN A 130 0.47 28.57 -24.31
N GLU A 131 1.16 27.42 -24.23
CA GLU A 131 1.57 26.64 -25.40
C GLU A 131 0.38 26.21 -26.25
N ALA A 132 -0.69 25.72 -25.62
CA ALA A 132 -1.91 25.33 -26.32
C ALA A 132 -2.58 26.51 -27.06
N LYS A 133 -2.58 27.70 -26.46
CA LYS A 133 -3.06 28.93 -27.11
C LYS A 133 -2.20 29.30 -28.32
N GLU A 134 -0.88 29.15 -28.23
CA GLU A 134 0.03 29.43 -29.34
C GLU A 134 -0.11 28.43 -30.49
N VAL A 135 -0.29 27.14 -30.18
CA VAL A 135 -0.61 26.12 -31.19
C VAL A 135 -1.95 26.43 -31.87
N ARG A 136 -2.98 26.75 -31.09
CA ARG A 136 -4.29 27.13 -31.62
C ARG A 136 -4.20 28.34 -32.54
N GLN A 137 -3.48 29.39 -32.14
CA GLN A 137 -3.31 30.59 -32.95
C GLN A 137 -2.65 30.25 -34.28
N ARG A 138 -1.55 29.48 -34.26
CA ARG A 138 -0.88 29.00 -35.49
C ARG A 138 -1.81 28.21 -36.40
N MET A 139 -2.64 27.33 -35.85
CA MET A 139 -3.62 26.56 -36.64
C MET A 139 -4.70 27.47 -37.26
N LEU A 140 -5.20 28.46 -36.51
CA LEU A 140 -6.18 29.40 -37.03
C LEU A 140 -5.60 30.26 -38.16
N ASP A 141 -4.34 30.70 -38.02
CA ASP A 141 -3.64 31.47 -39.04
C ASP A 141 -3.41 30.64 -40.31
N ASP A 142 -2.97 29.38 -40.17
CA ASP A 142 -2.82 28.45 -41.29
C ASP A 142 -4.16 28.15 -41.99
N LEU A 143 -5.24 27.93 -41.24
CA LEU A 143 -6.58 27.76 -41.80
C LEU A 143 -7.07 29.02 -42.53
N ALA A 144 -6.81 30.21 -41.99
CA ALA A 144 -7.16 31.47 -42.65
C ALA A 144 -6.42 31.64 -43.98
N ASN A 145 -5.12 31.33 -44.00
CA ASN A 145 -4.27 31.37 -45.19
C ASN A 145 -4.74 30.36 -46.25
N ARG A 146 -5.04 29.12 -45.85
CA ARG A 146 -5.58 28.09 -46.76
C ARG A 146 -6.93 28.49 -47.34
N ARG A 147 -7.83 29.04 -46.52
CA ARG A 147 -9.12 29.56 -46.98
C ARG A 147 -8.94 30.68 -48.00
N GLN A 148 -7.98 31.59 -47.79
CA GLN A 148 -7.69 32.66 -48.73
C GLN A 148 -7.13 32.12 -50.05
N ALA A 149 -6.20 31.17 -50.00
CA ALA A 149 -5.66 30.52 -51.20
C ALA A 149 -6.74 29.80 -52.01
N LEU A 150 -7.64 29.05 -51.35
CA LEU A 150 -8.76 28.38 -52.01
C LEU A 150 -9.75 29.38 -52.64
N ARG A 151 -10.02 30.51 -51.98
CA ARG A 151 -10.85 31.58 -52.57
C ARG A 151 -10.23 32.16 -53.84
N GLN A 152 -8.92 32.42 -53.83
CA GLN A 152 -8.20 32.87 -55.02
C GLN A 152 -8.26 31.86 -56.16
N GLN A 153 -8.14 30.56 -55.86
CA GLN A 153 -8.31 29.50 -56.87
C GLN A 153 -9.72 29.47 -57.46
N ILE A 154 -10.76 29.64 -56.63
CA ILE A 154 -12.15 29.72 -57.11
C ILE A 154 -12.34 30.92 -58.04
N GLU A 155 -11.83 32.09 -57.67
CA GLU A 155 -11.89 33.30 -58.52
C GLU A 155 -11.16 33.09 -59.85
N GLN A 156 -9.99 32.44 -59.84
CA GLN A 156 -9.26 32.08 -61.07
C GLN A 156 -10.05 31.11 -61.96
N LEU A 157 -10.67 30.08 -61.38
CA LEU A 157 -11.49 29.12 -62.10
C LEU A 157 -12.74 29.77 -62.69
N GLN A 158 -13.40 30.68 -61.95
CA GLN A 158 -14.53 31.45 -62.44
C GLN A 158 -14.11 32.34 -63.62
N ALA A 159 -13.02 33.09 -63.50
CA ALA A 159 -12.48 33.89 -64.60
C ALA A 159 -12.05 33.05 -65.82
N GLY A 160 -11.60 31.80 -65.60
CA GLY A 160 -11.31 30.84 -66.67
C GLY A 160 -12.58 30.34 -67.36
N ARG A 161 -13.60 29.98 -66.58
CA ARG A 161 -14.93 29.58 -67.08
C ARG A 161 -15.57 30.70 -67.89
N ASP A 162 -15.54 31.93 -67.40
CA ASP A 162 -16.16 33.08 -68.07
C ASP A 162 -15.46 33.38 -69.41
N ARG A 163 -14.12 33.21 -69.47
CA ARG A 163 -13.35 33.27 -70.73
C ARG A 163 -13.74 32.16 -71.71
N LEU A 164 -13.88 30.92 -71.24
CA LEU A 164 -14.32 29.80 -72.07
C LEU A 164 -15.75 30.00 -72.60
N SER A 165 -16.65 30.53 -71.77
CA SER A 165 -18.01 30.87 -72.17
C SER A 165 -18.01 31.93 -73.27
N ALA A 166 -17.24 33.01 -73.10
CA ALA A 166 -17.12 34.06 -74.11
C ALA A 166 -16.53 33.52 -75.44
N ALA A 167 -15.53 32.64 -75.37
CA ALA A 167 -14.98 31.99 -76.56
C ALA A 167 -16.01 31.09 -77.26
N TYR A 168 -16.81 30.34 -76.49
CA TYR A 168 -17.88 29.51 -77.04
C TYR A 168 -18.97 30.36 -77.72
N ASP A 169 -19.34 31.50 -77.14
CA ASP A 169 -20.31 32.43 -77.74
C ASP A 169 -19.81 32.94 -79.10
N VAL A 170 -18.53 33.29 -79.22
CA VAL A 170 -17.90 33.69 -80.51
C VAL A 170 -17.92 32.53 -81.51
N VAL A 171 -17.58 31.31 -81.10
CA VAL A 171 -17.65 30.13 -82.00
C VAL A 171 -19.09 29.88 -82.46
N ARG A 172 -20.07 30.01 -81.57
CA ARG A 172 -21.49 29.85 -81.90
C ARG A 172 -21.95 30.90 -82.90
N GLU A 173 -21.53 32.16 -82.72
CA GLU A 173 -21.88 33.26 -83.63
C GLU A 173 -21.21 33.11 -84.99
N THR A 174 -19.92 32.74 -85.05
CA THR A 174 -19.24 32.48 -86.32
C THR A 174 -19.83 31.28 -87.06
N LEU A 175 -20.24 30.21 -86.36
CA LEU A 175 -20.97 29.09 -86.96
C LEU A 175 -22.35 29.50 -87.47
N ALA A 176 -23.08 30.35 -86.75
CA ALA A 176 -24.37 30.86 -87.21
C ALA A 176 -24.22 31.67 -88.51
N VAL A 177 -23.24 32.57 -88.58
CA VAL A 177 -22.90 33.32 -89.80
C VAL A 177 -22.54 32.36 -90.94
N ALA A 178 -21.63 31.40 -90.71
CA ALA A 178 -21.25 30.45 -91.74
C ALA A 178 -22.43 29.60 -92.24
N THR A 179 -23.37 29.24 -91.36
CA THR A 179 -24.58 28.49 -91.72
C THR A 179 -25.55 29.32 -92.56
N GLU A 180 -25.69 30.62 -92.25
CA GLU A 180 -26.49 31.55 -93.03
C GLU A 180 -25.88 31.79 -94.42
N GLU A 181 -24.58 32.06 -94.49
CA GLU A 181 -23.82 32.20 -95.74
C GLU A 181 -23.95 30.94 -96.61
N LEU A 182 -23.88 29.74 -96.02
CA LEU A 182 -24.15 28.48 -96.73
C LEU A 182 -25.58 28.39 -97.25
N HIS A 183 -26.57 28.90 -96.50
CA HIS A 183 -27.97 28.92 -96.91
C HIS A 183 -28.21 29.82 -98.14
N VAL A 184 -27.44 30.90 -98.28
CA VAL A 184 -27.49 31.81 -99.44
C VAL A 184 -26.65 31.28 -100.61
N ALA A 185 -25.42 30.84 -100.33
CA ALA A 185 -24.47 30.43 -101.35
C ALA A 185 -24.82 29.09 -102.02
N LEU A 186 -25.45 28.14 -101.31
CA LEU A 186 -25.84 26.86 -101.91
C LEU A 186 -26.89 27.01 -103.05
N PRO A 187 -27.99 27.76 -102.88
CA PRO A 187 -28.91 28.08 -103.97
C PRO A 187 -28.26 28.85 -105.11
N GLU A 188 -27.44 29.87 -104.82
CA GLU A 188 -26.74 30.66 -105.85
C GLU A 188 -25.76 29.80 -106.65
N ALA A 189 -24.98 28.95 -105.98
CA ALA A 189 -24.06 28.02 -106.63
C ALA A 189 -24.80 26.98 -107.47
N ARG A 190 -25.96 26.49 -107.01
CA ARG A 190 -26.81 25.58 -107.80
C ARG A 190 -27.36 26.25 -109.06
N LEU A 191 -27.87 27.48 -108.95
CA LEU A 191 -28.32 28.26 -110.10
C LEU A 191 -27.17 28.55 -111.06
N SER A 192 -26.00 28.89 -110.55
CA SER A 192 -24.79 29.14 -111.34
C SER A 192 -24.32 27.89 -112.10
N ALA A 193 -24.34 26.73 -111.44
CA ALA A 193 -24.02 25.45 -112.05
C ALA A 193 -25.06 25.03 -113.10
N GLU A 194 -26.35 25.31 -112.87
CA GLU A 194 -27.43 25.05 -113.82
C GLU A 194 -27.30 25.96 -115.07
N VAL A 195 -26.99 27.24 -114.88
CA VAL A 195 -26.67 28.18 -115.97
C VAL A 195 -25.43 27.75 -116.76
N ALA A 196 -24.35 27.33 -116.08
CA ALA A 196 -23.15 26.81 -116.74
C ALA A 196 -23.43 25.50 -117.49
N SER A 197 -24.29 24.63 -116.96
CA SER A 197 -24.69 23.39 -117.64
C SER A 197 -25.48 23.65 -118.92
N LEU A 198 -26.33 24.69 -118.93
CA LEU A 198 -27.08 25.14 -120.11
C LEU A 198 -26.19 25.84 -121.15
N GLN A 199 -25.06 26.41 -120.74
CA GLN A 199 -24.04 26.99 -121.64
C GLN A 199 -23.04 25.94 -122.18
N SER A 200 -22.98 24.75 -121.58
CA SER A 200 -22.08 23.66 -122.00
C SER A 200 -22.63 22.75 -123.10
N VAL A 201 -23.82 23.04 -123.62
CA VAL A 201 -24.41 22.36 -124.80
C VAL A 201 -24.17 23.22 -126.04
N ASP A 202 -22.91 23.28 -126.48
CA ASP A 202 -22.44 23.49 -127.85
C ASP A 202 -21.04 24.10 -127.82
N THR A 203 -20.03 23.23 -127.78
CA THR A 203 -18.82 23.37 -128.61
C THR A 203 -17.96 22.12 -128.45
N GLU A 204 -17.85 21.35 -129.53
CA GLU A 204 -16.65 20.56 -129.78
C GLU A 204 -15.45 21.51 -129.76
N LEU A 205 -14.47 21.27 -128.90
CA LEU A 205 -13.11 21.74 -129.14
C LEU A 205 -12.10 20.73 -128.61
N ASP A 206 -11.54 20.03 -129.58
CA ASP A 206 -10.29 19.27 -129.51
C ASP A 206 -9.15 20.23 -129.11
N ALA A 207 -8.49 20.00 -127.97
CA ALA A 207 -7.30 20.74 -127.57
C ALA A 207 -6.39 19.89 -126.67
N THR A 208 -5.43 19.25 -127.34
CA THR A 208 -4.05 18.95 -126.94
C THR A 208 -3.66 19.19 -125.47
N ILE A 209 -3.35 18.09 -124.78
CA ILE A 209 -2.61 18.07 -123.52
C ILE A 209 -1.16 18.51 -123.79
N THR A 210 -0.77 19.71 -123.35
CA THR A 210 0.63 20.08 -123.13
C THR A 210 0.88 20.30 -121.64
N PRO A 211 1.98 19.79 -121.07
CA PRO A 211 2.30 19.99 -119.67
C PRO A 211 2.93 21.37 -119.47
N ILE A 212 2.42 22.14 -118.52
CA ILE A 212 3.08 23.37 -118.04
C ILE A 212 3.64 23.08 -116.66
N THR A 213 4.96 23.12 -116.58
CA THR A 213 5.75 23.17 -115.36
C THR A 213 5.89 24.60 -114.83
N ALA A 214 5.84 24.69 -113.49
CA ALA A 214 6.59 25.59 -112.60
C ALA A 214 6.07 27.02 -112.25
N THR A 215 5.94 27.18 -110.92
CA THR A 215 6.30 28.32 -110.03
C THR A 215 5.46 29.61 -110.04
N GLU A 216 4.79 29.92 -108.91
CA GLU A 216 5.20 30.94 -107.90
C GLU A 216 4.22 30.96 -106.69
N GLU A 217 4.76 31.38 -105.54
CA GLU A 217 4.23 31.30 -104.16
C GLU A 217 3.11 32.31 -103.84
N HIS A 218 2.23 32.02 -102.87
CA HIS A 218 1.93 32.91 -101.73
C HIS A 218 1.07 32.22 -100.63
N ASP A 219 1.73 32.02 -99.49
CA ASP A 219 1.33 32.21 -98.10
C ASP A 219 -0.13 31.91 -97.65
N GLY A 220 -0.30 30.76 -97.01
CA GLY A 220 -1.45 30.45 -96.14
C GLY A 220 -0.92 30.06 -94.75
N PRO A 221 -1.57 30.49 -93.65
CA PRO A 221 -1.05 30.26 -92.31
C PRO A 221 -1.09 28.78 -91.95
N THR A 222 0.09 28.23 -91.66
CA THR A 222 0.29 26.90 -91.10
C THR A 222 -0.38 26.81 -89.72
N ILE A 223 -1.30 25.88 -89.56
CA ILE A 223 -1.78 25.46 -88.24
C ILE A 223 -0.66 24.65 -87.60
N ASP A 224 0.07 25.26 -86.68
CA ASP A 224 0.99 24.58 -85.77
C ASP A 224 0.18 23.70 -84.80
N VAL A 225 0.02 22.42 -85.17
CA VAL A 225 -0.31 21.39 -84.18
C VAL A 225 0.96 21.12 -83.38
N PHE A 226 1.10 21.83 -82.27
CA PHE A 226 2.15 21.55 -81.29
C PHE A 226 2.04 20.09 -80.81
N PRO A 227 3.13 19.30 -80.85
CA PRO A 227 3.14 17.98 -80.24
C PRO A 227 3.07 18.12 -78.71
N ALA A 228 2.32 17.23 -78.08
CA ALA A 228 2.23 17.12 -76.63
C ALA A 228 3.64 17.01 -76.01
N PRO A 229 3.99 17.80 -74.98
CA PRO A 229 5.25 17.62 -74.28
C PRO A 229 5.20 16.31 -73.50
N GLU A 230 6.10 15.41 -73.87
CA GLU A 230 6.48 14.23 -73.10
C GLU A 230 6.80 14.61 -71.65
N ALA A 231 6.35 13.77 -70.73
CA ALA A 231 6.65 13.87 -69.31
C ALA A 231 8.17 13.83 -69.10
N ARG A 232 8.76 14.96 -68.74
CA ARG A 232 10.08 15.00 -68.13
C ARG A 232 10.02 14.33 -66.77
N ASN A 233 10.47 13.08 -66.72
CA ASN A 233 11.01 12.49 -65.50
C ASN A 233 12.20 13.34 -65.07
N VAL A 234 12.00 14.16 -64.04
CA VAL A 234 13.10 14.76 -63.29
C VAL A 234 13.38 13.81 -62.14
N GLU A 235 14.46 13.04 -62.29
CA GLU A 235 15.18 12.47 -61.16
C GLU A 235 15.67 13.61 -60.27
N THR A 236 15.03 13.81 -59.12
CA THR A 236 15.64 14.56 -58.01
C THR A 236 16.21 13.57 -57.02
N SER A 237 17.54 13.61 -56.91
CA SER A 237 18.36 12.91 -55.94
C SER A 237 17.78 13.00 -54.52
N ALA A 238 17.76 11.85 -53.85
CA ALA A 238 17.53 11.72 -52.43
C ALA A 238 18.65 12.42 -51.64
N GLU A 239 18.28 13.24 -50.65
CA GLU A 239 19.00 13.36 -49.38
C GLU A 239 18.04 13.88 -48.29
N ALA A 240 18.29 13.38 -47.08
CA ALA A 240 17.37 13.24 -45.96
C ALA A 240 16.81 14.54 -45.35
N ARG A 241 15.59 14.44 -44.77
CA ARG A 241 15.32 14.62 -43.32
C ARG A 241 13.83 14.48 -42.94
N SER A 242 13.56 13.51 -42.07
CA SER A 242 12.75 13.62 -40.83
C SER A 242 11.25 13.98 -40.88
N SER A 243 10.45 12.93 -40.63
CA SER A 243 9.42 12.81 -39.57
C SER A 243 8.20 13.74 -39.54
N GLY A 244 7.03 13.15 -39.82
CA GLY A 244 5.69 13.60 -39.40
C GLY A 244 4.73 12.39 -39.35
N PRO A 245 3.85 12.28 -38.34
CA PRO A 245 3.21 11.02 -37.99
C PRO A 245 2.05 10.65 -38.94
N LYS A 246 1.96 9.36 -39.29
CA LYS A 246 0.83 8.76 -40.01
C LYS A 246 -0.36 8.65 -39.06
N LEU A 247 -1.46 9.34 -39.38
CA LEU A 247 -2.77 9.08 -38.81
C LEU A 247 -3.27 7.74 -39.38
N THR A 248 -3.35 6.72 -38.54
CA THR A 248 -3.96 5.44 -38.90
C THR A 248 -5.46 5.59 -38.76
N VAL A 249 -6.16 5.53 -39.90
CA VAL A 249 -7.62 5.41 -39.95
C VAL A 249 -8.00 4.01 -39.47
N VAL A 250 -8.72 3.94 -38.36
CA VAL A 250 -9.34 2.72 -37.82
C VAL A 250 -10.60 2.41 -38.65
N PRO A 251 -10.74 1.22 -39.28
CA PRO A 251 -12.01 0.81 -39.87
C PRO A 251 -13.00 0.35 -38.77
N PRO A 252 -14.33 0.45 -39.01
CA PRO A 252 -15.34 0.21 -37.99
C PRO A 252 -15.49 -1.29 -37.66
N VAL A 253 -15.75 -1.56 -36.38
CA VAL A 253 -15.98 -2.88 -35.79
C VAL A 253 -17.39 -3.38 -36.16
N GLU A 254 -17.48 -4.56 -36.76
CA GLU A 254 -18.71 -5.36 -36.87
C GLU A 254 -19.07 -5.97 -35.52
N GLU A 255 -20.34 -5.85 -35.14
CA GLU A 255 -20.94 -6.47 -33.94
C GLU A 255 -20.97 -8.00 -34.07
N PRO A 256 -20.61 -8.78 -33.03
CA PRO A 256 -20.84 -10.22 -33.04
C PRO A 256 -22.23 -10.56 -32.51
N VAL A 257 -22.91 -11.36 -33.33
CA VAL A 257 -24.18 -12.06 -33.10
C VAL A 257 -24.05 -13.08 -31.95
N VAL A 258 -25.09 -13.15 -31.14
CA VAL A 258 -25.31 -14.12 -30.04
C VAL A 258 -25.55 -15.52 -30.61
N GLU A 259 -24.81 -16.52 -30.14
CA GLU A 259 -25.21 -17.93 -30.22
C GLU A 259 -24.95 -18.67 -28.89
N GLU A 260 -25.94 -19.47 -28.49
CA GLU A 260 -26.02 -20.29 -27.28
C GLU A 260 -25.06 -21.49 -27.28
N PRO A 261 -24.70 -22.06 -26.11
CA PRO A 261 -23.89 -23.27 -26.05
C PRO A 261 -24.76 -24.53 -26.11
N VAL A 262 -24.41 -25.46 -27.02
CA VAL A 262 -24.89 -26.84 -27.06
C VAL A 262 -23.95 -27.78 -26.32
N GLU A 263 -24.54 -28.64 -25.49
CA GLU A 263 -23.92 -29.80 -24.83
C GLU A 263 -23.38 -30.83 -25.84
N ALA A 264 -22.22 -31.43 -25.54
CA ALA A 264 -21.90 -32.78 -26.02
C ALA A 264 -20.94 -33.52 -25.07
N VAL A 265 -21.46 -34.59 -24.50
CA VAL A 265 -20.79 -35.64 -23.73
C VAL A 265 -20.05 -36.60 -24.67
N ALA A 266 -18.84 -37.03 -24.33
CA ALA A 266 -18.25 -38.26 -24.87
C ALA A 266 -17.35 -38.97 -23.84
N VAL A 267 -17.87 -40.11 -23.39
CA VAL A 267 -17.27 -41.18 -22.59
C VAL A 267 -16.16 -41.90 -23.38
N LEU A 268 -15.13 -42.47 -22.71
CA LEU A 268 -14.57 -43.82 -22.95
C LEU A 268 -13.42 -44.15 -21.96
N GLU A 269 -13.72 -45.07 -21.04
CA GLU A 269 -12.83 -45.96 -20.24
C GLU A 269 -12.37 -47.19 -21.09
N PRO A 270 -11.62 -48.23 -20.60
CA PRO A 270 -10.78 -48.43 -19.38
C PRO A 270 -9.46 -49.26 -19.53
N GLU A 271 -8.68 -49.31 -18.41
CA GLU A 271 -7.89 -50.44 -17.81
C GLU A 271 -6.64 -51.10 -18.46
N PRO A 272 -5.77 -51.88 -17.74
CA PRO A 272 -5.77 -52.22 -16.29
C PRO A 272 -4.42 -52.20 -15.51
N ALA A 273 -4.59 -52.22 -14.18
CA ALA A 273 -3.87 -52.84 -13.07
C ALA A 273 -2.43 -53.41 -13.19
N ALA A 274 -1.60 -53.07 -12.19
CA ALA A 274 -0.84 -54.06 -11.42
C ALA A 274 -0.51 -53.56 -10.00
N GLU A 275 -1.02 -54.31 -9.04
CA GLU A 275 -0.80 -54.28 -7.60
C GLU A 275 0.58 -54.88 -7.26
N THR A 276 1.28 -54.41 -6.22
CA THR A 276 1.83 -55.24 -5.10
C THR A 276 2.95 -54.55 -4.29
N VAL A 277 2.68 -54.44 -2.97
CA VAL A 277 3.51 -54.90 -1.83
C VAL A 277 4.85 -54.20 -1.50
N ALA A 278 4.87 -53.57 -0.32
CA ALA A 278 6.06 -53.15 0.43
C ALA A 278 6.88 -54.34 0.97
N PRO A 279 8.16 -54.13 1.31
CA PRO A 279 8.57 -54.43 2.69
C PRO A 279 9.51 -53.38 3.34
N PRO A 280 9.63 -53.38 4.68
CA PRO A 280 10.40 -52.40 5.46
C PRO A 280 11.72 -52.97 5.98
N GLU A 281 12.83 -52.22 5.96
CA GLU A 281 13.99 -52.47 6.84
C GLU A 281 14.80 -51.18 7.10
N ASP A 282 15.07 -50.92 8.38
CA ASP A 282 16.18 -50.13 8.95
C ASP A 282 16.82 -51.10 9.97
N PRO A 283 18.15 -51.19 10.25
CA PRO A 283 18.95 -50.05 10.71
C PRO A 283 20.50 -50.05 10.49
N ARG A 284 21.09 -48.87 10.72
CA ARG A 284 22.41 -48.56 11.34
C ARG A 284 23.54 -47.93 10.48
N GLU A 285 24.04 -46.84 11.09
CA GLU A 285 25.42 -46.35 11.19
C GLU A 285 26.03 -45.41 10.14
N GLY A 286 26.09 -44.12 10.52
CA GLY A 286 27.39 -43.48 10.76
C GLY A 286 27.72 -42.23 9.94
N ARG A 287 27.50 -41.03 10.51
CA ARG A 287 28.56 -40.01 10.74
C ARG A 287 28.05 -38.72 11.41
N HIS A 288 28.63 -38.47 12.59
CA HIS A 288 28.96 -37.23 13.31
C HIS A 288 28.57 -35.88 12.64
N SER A 289 27.78 -35.01 13.28
CA SER A 289 28.06 -34.13 14.44
C SER A 289 28.28 -32.69 14.00
N SER A 290 27.35 -31.79 14.37
CA SER A 290 27.74 -30.62 15.19
C SER A 290 26.51 -30.08 15.92
N SER A 291 26.57 -30.19 17.24
CA SER A 291 25.61 -29.68 18.21
C SER A 291 25.80 -28.17 18.42
N VAL A 292 24.76 -27.37 18.20
CA VAL A 292 24.68 -25.99 18.70
C VAL A 292 23.87 -25.97 20.00
N ARG A 293 24.50 -25.37 21.01
CA ARG A 293 24.10 -25.30 22.42
C ARG A 293 23.07 -24.18 22.61
N VAL A 294 21.84 -24.52 23.00
CA VAL A 294 20.84 -23.54 23.43
C VAL A 294 21.22 -23.00 24.81
N VAL A 295 21.59 -21.72 24.89
CA VAL A 295 21.69 -20.96 26.14
C VAL A 295 20.36 -20.26 26.37
N ARG A 296 19.63 -20.68 27.41
CA ARG A 296 18.48 -19.95 27.94
C ARG A 296 19.01 -18.80 28.81
N THR A 297 18.65 -17.57 28.49
CA THR A 297 18.76 -16.43 29.42
C THR A 297 17.36 -16.02 29.88
N SER A 298 17.23 -15.78 31.18
CA SER A 298 15.99 -15.53 31.91
C SER A 298 15.57 -14.05 31.83
N SER A 299 14.50 -13.76 31.10
CA SER A 299 13.86 -12.43 31.06
C SER A 299 12.82 -12.26 32.18
N GLY A 300 13.28 -12.22 33.43
CA GLY A 300 12.42 -12.16 34.62
C GLY A 300 12.35 -10.81 35.34
N LYS A 301 12.86 -9.70 34.79
CA LYS A 301 12.95 -8.42 35.53
C LYS A 301 12.38 -7.18 34.82
N ALA A 302 11.75 -7.33 33.66
CA ALA A 302 11.11 -6.20 32.96
C ALA A 302 9.61 -6.06 33.30
N ALA A 303 8.92 -7.14 33.67
CA ALA A 303 7.48 -7.13 33.95
C ALA A 303 7.10 -6.41 35.26
N ASP A 304 8.02 -6.35 36.23
CA ASP A 304 7.77 -5.74 37.55
C ASP A 304 7.83 -4.20 37.53
N VAL A 305 8.46 -3.61 36.51
CA VAL A 305 8.57 -2.16 36.36
C VAL A 305 7.27 -1.56 35.79
N PHE A 306 6.58 -2.29 34.90
CA PHE A 306 5.31 -1.86 34.30
C PHE A 306 4.10 -2.06 35.20
N ALA A 307 4.20 -2.90 36.23
CA ALA A 307 3.17 -3.04 37.25
C ALA A 307 3.17 -1.83 38.21
N ARG A 308 4.36 -1.28 38.52
CA ARG A 308 4.50 -0.12 39.41
C ARG A 308 4.05 1.20 38.76
N LEU A 309 4.28 1.37 37.47
CA LEU A 309 3.89 2.60 36.76
C LEU A 309 2.37 2.74 36.53
N ARG A 310 1.58 1.66 36.68
CA ARG A 310 0.10 1.75 36.62
C ARG A 310 -0.54 2.16 37.93
N GLN A 311 0.17 2.04 39.06
CA GLN A 311 -0.39 2.36 40.37
C GLN A 311 -0.23 3.84 40.76
N GLU A 312 0.65 4.59 40.09
CA GLU A 312 0.90 6.02 40.38
C GLU A 312 0.13 6.98 39.45
N GLY A 313 -0.56 6.47 38.42
CA GLY A 313 -1.28 7.30 37.43
C GLY A 313 -2.79 7.48 37.67
N GLU A 314 -3.36 6.85 38.70
CA GLU A 314 -4.82 6.87 38.96
C GLU A 314 -5.25 7.88 40.06
N ASP A 315 -4.31 8.57 40.73
CA ASP A 315 -4.62 9.49 41.85
C ASP A 315 -4.57 11.00 41.51
N GLU A 316 -4.25 11.41 40.27
CA GLU A 316 -4.09 12.85 39.92
C GLU A 316 -5.18 13.47 38.99
N VAL A 317 -6.22 12.73 38.59
CA VAL A 317 -7.27 13.26 37.68
C VAL A 317 -8.65 13.39 38.33
N ALA A 318 -8.70 13.53 39.67
CA ALA A 318 -9.96 13.65 40.43
C ALA A 318 -10.22 15.05 41.02
N SER A 319 -9.48 16.09 40.64
CA SER A 319 -9.73 17.45 41.18
C SER A 319 -9.40 18.58 40.21
N ALA A 320 -10.23 18.77 39.19
CA ALA A 320 -10.27 20.03 38.44
C ALA A 320 -11.61 20.20 37.70
N ASP A 321 -12.71 20.27 38.45
CA ASP A 321 -13.97 20.84 37.94
C ASP A 321 -14.60 21.70 39.03
N ALA A 322 -14.34 23.01 38.96
CA ALA A 322 -15.13 24.03 39.65
C ALA A 322 -15.01 25.38 38.91
N ASP A 323 -16.18 25.94 38.60
CA ASP A 323 -16.51 27.35 38.37
C ASP A 323 -16.11 28.01 37.04
N VAL A 324 -17.08 28.17 36.13
CA VAL A 324 -17.44 29.48 35.54
C VAL A 324 -18.95 29.54 35.23
N GLU A 325 -19.64 30.48 35.88
CA GLU A 325 -21.03 30.87 35.67
C GLU A 325 -21.26 31.71 34.39
N ALA A 326 -22.44 31.48 33.79
CA ALA A 326 -23.42 32.42 33.21
C ALA A 326 -22.98 33.71 32.48
N ILE A 327 -23.39 33.80 31.20
CA ILE A 327 -23.91 35.03 30.58
C ILE A 327 -25.15 34.67 29.74
N GLU A 328 -26.29 35.28 30.07
CA GLU A 328 -27.56 35.20 29.34
C GLU A 328 -27.78 36.40 28.38
N ASP A 329 -28.59 36.11 27.34
CA ASP A 329 -29.50 36.98 26.55
C ASP A 329 -29.01 37.79 25.31
N PRO A 330 -29.87 38.05 24.29
CA PRO A 330 -30.84 37.13 23.63
C PRO A 330 -31.02 37.34 22.08
N ALA A 331 -31.78 36.40 21.48
CA ALA A 331 -32.76 36.55 20.39
C ALA A 331 -32.34 37.02 18.97
N VAL A 332 -32.47 36.10 17.99
CA VAL A 332 -33.31 36.32 16.79
C VAL A 332 -34.02 35.01 16.46
N ALA A 333 -35.35 35.06 16.45
CA ALA A 333 -36.23 33.99 16.01
C ALA A 333 -36.33 34.00 14.47
N ASP A 334 -36.25 32.82 13.86
CA ASP A 334 -36.99 32.54 12.62
C ASP A 334 -37.50 31.10 12.66
N GLU A 335 -38.78 30.96 12.36
CA GLU A 335 -39.65 29.83 12.64
C GLU A 335 -39.96 29.10 11.34
N VAL A 336 -39.48 27.86 11.13
CA VAL A 336 -40.05 26.96 10.12
C VAL A 336 -39.96 25.48 10.54
N VAL A 337 -41.11 24.96 10.97
CA VAL A 337 -41.65 23.59 10.81
C VAL A 337 -40.96 22.43 11.55
N VAL A 338 -41.64 22.04 12.63
CA VAL A 338 -41.52 20.75 13.32
C VAL A 338 -41.96 19.61 12.39
N VAL A 339 -41.01 18.74 12.05
CA VAL A 339 -41.30 17.32 11.80
C VAL A 339 -40.69 16.56 12.97
N GLU A 340 -41.52 15.96 13.82
CA GLU A 340 -41.05 15.04 14.85
C GLU A 340 -40.37 13.84 14.18
N VAL A 341 -39.04 13.81 14.25
CA VAL A 341 -38.27 12.57 14.17
C VAL A 341 -37.58 12.39 15.52
N ALA A 342 -38.26 11.65 16.40
CA ALA A 342 -37.63 11.10 17.59
C ALA A 342 -36.69 9.97 17.15
N ALA A 343 -35.40 10.28 16.96
CA ALA A 343 -34.23 9.41 17.10
C ALA A 343 -33.02 10.11 16.46
N GLY A 344 -32.04 10.56 17.24
CA GLY A 344 -30.85 11.20 16.66
C GLY A 344 -29.78 11.67 17.65
N ILE A 345 -29.68 11.06 18.83
CA ILE A 345 -28.60 11.38 19.79
C ILE A 345 -27.54 10.24 19.83
N ASP A 346 -27.81 9.07 19.24
CA ASP A 346 -26.90 7.92 19.26
C ASP A 346 -26.05 7.71 17.98
N SER A 347 -26.33 8.40 16.85
CA SER A 347 -25.61 8.15 15.58
C SER A 347 -24.18 8.68 15.60
N ASP A 348 -24.00 9.93 16.04
CA ASP A 348 -22.69 10.60 15.98
C ASP A 348 -21.68 9.97 16.96
N ALA A 349 -22.15 9.50 18.12
CA ALA A 349 -21.32 8.81 19.10
C ALA A 349 -20.88 7.41 18.63
N SER A 350 -21.75 6.72 17.87
CA SER A 350 -21.43 5.41 17.27
C SER A 350 -20.36 5.57 16.18
N ASP A 351 -20.50 6.56 15.31
CA ASP A 351 -19.56 6.82 14.22
C ASP A 351 -18.17 7.20 14.75
N ASP A 352 -18.08 8.03 15.79
CA ASP A 352 -16.80 8.37 16.43
C ASP A 352 -16.12 7.13 17.04
N SER A 353 -16.89 6.24 17.68
CA SER A 353 -16.36 4.99 18.26
C SER A 353 -15.84 4.02 17.19
N ASP A 354 -16.51 3.98 16.04
CA ASP A 354 -16.14 3.16 14.89
C ASP A 354 -14.85 3.64 14.24
N GLN A 355 -14.70 4.95 14.07
CA GLN A 355 -13.45 5.53 13.56
C GLN A 355 -12.29 5.32 14.52
N ALA A 356 -12.52 5.46 15.83
CA ALA A 356 -11.52 5.13 16.85
C ALA A 356 -11.09 3.66 16.79
N PHE A 357 -12.02 2.74 16.49
CA PHE A 357 -11.68 1.33 16.28
C PHE A 357 -10.82 1.12 15.02
N ILE A 358 -11.14 1.79 13.91
CA ILE A 358 -10.33 1.74 12.68
C ILE A 358 -8.90 2.22 12.94
N ALA A 359 -8.74 3.34 13.67
CA ALA A 359 -7.44 3.84 14.07
C ALA A 359 -6.68 2.84 14.96
N THR A 360 -7.38 2.20 15.91
CA THR A 360 -6.82 1.16 16.79
C THR A 360 -6.33 -0.05 15.98
N ARG A 361 -7.13 -0.53 15.01
CA ARG A 361 -6.74 -1.62 14.11
C ARG A 361 -5.51 -1.24 13.28
N ASN A 362 -5.52 -0.07 12.64
CA ASN A 362 -4.41 0.38 11.82
C ASN A 362 -3.11 0.47 12.65
N GLY A 363 -3.18 0.99 13.87
CA GLY A 363 -2.06 1.01 14.80
C GLY A 363 -1.56 -0.38 15.19
N ALA A 364 -2.48 -1.35 15.42
CA ALA A 364 -2.13 -2.72 15.77
C ALA A 364 -1.39 -3.47 14.65
N VAL A 365 -1.60 -3.10 13.38
CA VAL A 365 -1.02 -3.81 12.23
C VAL A 365 0.13 -3.07 11.53
N ALA A 366 0.34 -1.79 11.82
CA ALA A 366 1.33 -0.94 11.15
C ALA A 366 2.76 -1.51 11.16
N SER A 367 3.18 -2.17 12.25
CA SER A 367 4.50 -2.82 12.31
C SER A 367 4.61 -4.02 11.38
N PHE A 368 3.54 -4.81 11.23
CA PHE A 368 3.51 -5.96 10.33
C PHE A 368 3.56 -5.51 8.88
N GLU A 369 2.75 -4.51 8.52
CA GLU A 369 2.76 -3.86 7.20
C GLU A 369 4.15 -3.36 6.82
N SER A 370 4.75 -2.51 7.66
CA SER A 370 6.10 -1.98 7.45
C SER A 370 7.16 -3.09 7.35
N SER A 371 7.04 -4.15 8.17
CA SER A 371 7.98 -5.28 8.15
C SER A 371 7.85 -6.14 6.90
N LEU A 372 6.62 -6.37 6.42
CA LEU A 372 6.32 -7.20 5.26
C LEU A 372 6.72 -6.47 3.98
N ALA A 373 6.37 -5.19 3.86
CA ALA A 373 6.80 -4.35 2.74
C ALA A 373 8.33 -4.32 2.61
N ARG A 374 9.05 -4.19 3.74
CA ARG A 374 10.54 -4.25 3.73
C ARG A 374 11.06 -5.62 3.30
N ARG A 375 10.44 -6.73 3.74
CA ARG A 375 10.84 -8.08 3.33
C ARG A 375 10.61 -8.32 1.84
N ILE A 376 9.45 -7.96 1.32
CA ILE A 376 9.12 -8.08 -0.11
C ILE A 376 10.04 -7.18 -0.96
N LYS A 377 10.31 -5.93 -0.54
CA LYS A 377 11.23 -5.03 -1.27
C LYS A 377 12.67 -5.56 -1.29
N ARG A 378 13.10 -6.27 -0.23
CA ARG A 378 14.40 -6.96 -0.20
C ARG A 378 14.39 -8.14 -1.16
N GLU A 379 13.36 -8.97 -1.12
CA GLU A 379 13.23 -10.11 -2.04
C GLU A 379 13.23 -9.67 -3.51
N LEU A 380 12.47 -8.61 -3.84
CA LEU A 380 12.50 -8.00 -5.18
C LEU A 380 13.90 -7.49 -5.57
N SER A 381 14.71 -7.05 -4.61
CA SER A 381 16.08 -6.61 -4.87
C SER A 381 17.00 -7.81 -5.10
N ASP A 382 16.81 -8.88 -4.34
CA ASP A 382 17.58 -10.11 -4.48
C ASP A 382 17.24 -10.81 -5.80
N GLU A 383 15.96 -10.91 -6.16
CA GLU A 383 15.51 -11.42 -7.46
C GLU A 383 16.04 -10.57 -8.62
N GLN A 384 15.99 -9.23 -8.50
CA GLN A 384 16.61 -8.35 -9.49
C GLN A 384 18.11 -8.65 -9.67
N ASN A 385 18.85 -8.82 -8.58
CA ASN A 385 20.28 -9.08 -8.61
C ASN A 385 20.57 -10.47 -9.19
N GLU A 386 19.75 -11.46 -8.86
CA GLU A 386 19.80 -12.81 -9.39
C GLU A 386 19.58 -12.80 -10.91
N LEU A 387 18.51 -12.15 -11.38
CA LEU A 387 18.23 -11.97 -12.81
C LEU A 387 19.35 -11.23 -13.54
N LEU A 388 19.91 -10.16 -12.98
CA LEU A 388 21.06 -9.46 -13.58
C LEU A 388 22.36 -10.28 -13.54
N SER A 389 22.51 -11.20 -12.58
CA SER A 389 23.63 -12.15 -12.53
C SER A 389 23.47 -13.22 -13.61
N THR A 390 22.29 -13.80 -13.73
CA THR A 390 21.92 -14.75 -14.78
C THR A 390 22.04 -14.14 -16.18
N LEU A 391 21.63 -12.87 -16.31
CA LEU A 391 21.81 -12.09 -17.54
C LEU A 391 23.28 -11.87 -17.90
N ARG A 392 24.24 -12.04 -16.97
CA ARG A 392 25.68 -11.99 -17.27
C ARG A 392 26.27 -13.37 -17.56
N SER A 393 25.69 -14.44 -17.03
CA SER A 393 26.22 -15.80 -17.19
C SER A 393 25.74 -16.51 -18.46
N ILE A 394 24.52 -16.23 -18.94
CA ILE A 394 23.95 -16.88 -20.14
C ILE A 394 24.78 -16.52 -21.39
N LYS A 395 25.10 -17.53 -22.20
CA LYS A 395 25.72 -17.39 -23.53
C LYS A 395 24.77 -17.97 -24.58
N GLY A 396 24.23 -17.14 -25.46
CA GLY A 396 23.33 -17.59 -26.55
C GLY A 396 22.00 -16.85 -26.59
N ASN A 397 21.03 -17.39 -27.35
CA ASN A 397 19.70 -16.80 -27.53
C ASN A 397 18.94 -16.75 -26.20
N MET A 398 18.42 -15.58 -25.88
CA MET A 398 17.79 -15.26 -24.61
C MET A 398 16.27 -15.42 -24.74
N THR A 399 15.74 -16.52 -24.23
CA THR A 399 14.29 -16.75 -24.16
C THR A 399 13.83 -16.55 -22.73
N ALA A 400 12.59 -16.06 -22.55
CA ALA A 400 12.03 -15.82 -21.21
C ALA A 400 12.03 -17.10 -20.35
N ILE A 401 11.77 -18.25 -20.97
CA ILE A 401 11.75 -19.57 -20.32
C ILE A 401 13.14 -19.96 -19.78
N ALA A 402 14.22 -19.62 -20.50
CA ALA A 402 15.57 -19.95 -20.07
C ALA A 402 16.15 -18.93 -19.06
N PHE A 403 15.54 -17.75 -18.95
CA PHE A 403 16.06 -16.63 -18.17
C PHE A 403 15.33 -16.41 -16.84
N LEU A 404 14.00 -16.54 -16.83
CA LEU A 404 13.18 -16.33 -15.65
C LEU A 404 13.00 -17.63 -14.85
N PRO A 405 12.79 -17.55 -13.52
CA PRO A 405 12.34 -18.70 -12.73
C PRO A 405 11.04 -19.30 -13.29
N THR A 406 10.63 -20.47 -12.83
CA THR A 406 9.28 -20.96 -13.15
C THR A 406 8.21 -20.10 -12.45
N PRO A 407 7.02 -19.90 -13.05
CA PRO A 407 5.96 -19.11 -12.42
C PRO A 407 5.59 -19.62 -11.02
N GLU A 408 5.49 -20.94 -10.87
CA GLU A 408 5.15 -21.60 -9.60
C GLU A 408 6.21 -21.33 -8.52
N SER A 409 7.49 -21.53 -8.83
CA SER A 409 8.59 -21.26 -7.89
C SER A 409 8.66 -19.79 -7.49
N GLN A 410 8.37 -18.89 -8.43
CA GLN A 410 8.38 -17.46 -8.16
C GLN A 410 7.23 -17.10 -7.22
N LEU A 411 6.02 -17.58 -7.46
CA LEU A 411 4.87 -17.35 -6.58
C LEU A 411 5.09 -17.91 -5.18
N GLU A 412 5.53 -19.17 -5.08
CA GLU A 412 5.81 -19.85 -3.80
C GLU A 412 6.79 -19.06 -2.94
N ARG A 413 7.86 -18.51 -3.55
CA ARG A 413 8.85 -17.68 -2.84
C ARG A 413 8.24 -16.45 -2.16
N TYR A 414 7.28 -15.77 -2.80
CA TYR A 414 6.62 -14.60 -2.21
C TYR A 414 5.52 -15.00 -1.22
N GLU A 415 4.83 -16.12 -1.46
CA GLU A 415 3.85 -16.69 -0.54
C GLU A 415 4.50 -17.05 0.80
N ASP A 416 5.65 -17.73 0.77
CA ASP A 416 6.43 -18.10 1.96
C ASP A 416 6.84 -16.89 2.81
N ILE A 417 7.12 -15.75 2.16
CA ILE A 417 7.47 -14.50 2.85
C ILE A 417 6.22 -13.86 3.47
N ALA A 418 5.10 -13.89 2.76
CA ALA A 418 3.85 -13.25 3.15
C ALA A 418 3.14 -14.00 4.29
N LEU A 419 3.04 -15.33 4.18
CA LEU A 419 2.20 -16.17 5.03
C LEU A 419 2.42 -15.93 6.54
N PRO A 420 3.66 -15.93 7.08
CA PRO A 420 3.86 -15.71 8.51
C PRO A 420 3.40 -14.32 8.96
N ALA A 421 3.64 -13.30 8.14
CA ALA A 421 3.29 -11.92 8.45
C ALA A 421 1.77 -11.70 8.45
N LEU A 422 1.06 -12.32 7.50
CA LEU A 422 -0.39 -12.26 7.43
C LEU A 422 -1.05 -13.06 8.56
N ALA A 423 -0.45 -14.18 8.97
CA ALA A 423 -0.92 -14.94 10.13
C ALA A 423 -0.80 -14.12 11.43
N ASP A 424 0.32 -13.41 11.62
CA ASP A 424 0.51 -12.51 12.77
C ASP A 424 -0.47 -11.32 12.72
N ALA A 425 -0.71 -10.73 11.54
CA ALA A 425 -1.69 -9.66 11.37
C ALA A 425 -3.12 -10.11 11.68
N ALA A 426 -3.50 -11.33 11.28
CA ALA A 426 -4.78 -11.92 11.64
C ALA A 426 -4.89 -12.18 13.15
N GLU A 427 -3.82 -12.62 13.80
CA GLU A 427 -3.79 -12.79 15.26
C GLU A 427 -3.92 -11.44 15.98
N ALA A 428 -3.27 -10.39 15.49
CA ALA A 428 -3.41 -9.03 15.99
C ALA A 428 -4.86 -8.50 15.82
N GLY A 429 -5.48 -8.73 14.67
CA GLY A 429 -6.89 -8.42 14.44
C GLY A 429 -7.83 -9.18 15.41
N ALA A 430 -7.59 -10.47 15.61
CA ALA A 430 -8.35 -11.26 16.57
C ALA A 430 -8.16 -10.77 18.02
N ALA A 431 -6.99 -10.26 18.37
CA ALA A 431 -6.69 -9.74 19.71
C ALA A 431 -7.49 -8.48 20.04
N ILE A 432 -7.74 -7.62 19.05
CA ILE A 432 -8.50 -6.36 19.21
C ILE A 432 -10.00 -6.50 18.95
N ALA A 433 -10.49 -7.70 18.60
CA ALA A 433 -11.91 -7.92 18.36
C ALA A 433 -12.77 -7.46 19.55
N PRO A 434 -13.83 -6.65 19.33
CA PRO A 434 -14.60 -5.99 20.40
C PRO A 434 -15.35 -6.99 21.28
N VAL A 435 -15.80 -8.11 20.71
CA VAL A 435 -16.43 -9.22 21.43
C VAL A 435 -15.72 -10.53 21.07
N LYS A 436 -15.35 -11.31 22.08
CA LYS A 436 -14.59 -12.55 21.89
C LYS A 436 -15.46 -13.78 22.15
N GLY A 437 -15.66 -14.58 21.12
CA GLY A 437 -16.27 -15.90 21.21
C GLY A 437 -15.34 -16.94 21.85
N ARG A 438 -15.85 -18.16 22.04
CA ARG A 438 -15.08 -19.30 22.58
C ARG A 438 -14.07 -19.89 21.59
N SER A 439 -14.15 -19.53 20.30
CA SER A 439 -13.28 -20.09 19.26
C SER A 439 -11.87 -19.51 19.33
N SER A 440 -10.86 -20.36 19.56
CA SER A 440 -9.44 -20.00 19.52
C SER A 440 -8.75 -20.43 18.21
N ALA A 441 -9.52 -20.83 17.19
CA ALA A 441 -8.95 -21.21 15.90
C ALA A 441 -8.31 -19.98 15.24
N ARG A 442 -7.11 -20.15 14.69
CA ARG A 442 -6.44 -19.11 13.88
C ARG A 442 -7.15 -18.97 12.54
N ALA A 443 -7.25 -17.74 12.05
CA ALA A 443 -7.77 -17.48 10.73
C ALA A 443 -6.87 -18.15 9.68
N SER A 444 -7.49 -18.80 8.69
CA SER A 444 -6.78 -19.26 7.49
C SER A 444 -6.44 -18.03 6.65
N VAL A 445 -5.18 -17.88 6.25
CA VAL A 445 -4.70 -16.72 5.47
C VAL A 445 -3.82 -17.15 4.28
N GLY A 446 -3.82 -18.44 3.95
CA GLY A 446 -3.01 -18.97 2.84
C GLY A 446 -3.47 -18.46 1.48
N ASP A 447 -4.79 -18.34 1.30
CA ASP A 447 -5.40 -17.66 0.15
C ASP A 447 -4.93 -16.21 0.02
N LEU A 448 -4.93 -15.44 1.13
CA LEU A 448 -4.45 -14.06 1.12
C LEU A 448 -2.96 -13.94 0.80
N ALA A 449 -2.15 -14.92 1.23
CA ALA A 449 -0.72 -14.96 0.89
C ALA A 449 -0.51 -15.25 -0.60
N ALA A 450 -1.25 -16.22 -1.15
CA ALA A 450 -1.23 -16.55 -2.56
C ALA A 450 -1.72 -15.36 -3.43
N ASP A 451 -2.79 -14.67 -3.00
CA ASP A 451 -3.32 -13.49 -3.69
C ASP A 451 -2.32 -12.33 -3.69
N LEU A 452 -1.64 -12.08 -2.55
CA LEU A 452 -0.58 -11.06 -2.46
C LEU A 452 0.60 -11.40 -3.39
N ALA A 453 1.03 -12.67 -3.39
CA ALA A 453 2.08 -13.14 -4.28
C ALA A 453 1.69 -12.94 -5.75
N ALA A 454 0.48 -13.34 -6.14
CA ALA A 454 -0.03 -13.16 -7.50
C ALA A 454 -0.16 -11.69 -7.90
N ALA A 455 -0.62 -10.82 -7.01
CA ALA A 455 -0.76 -9.39 -7.25
C ALA A 455 0.58 -8.70 -7.56
N ILE A 456 1.67 -9.19 -6.98
CA ILE A 456 3.03 -8.67 -7.20
C ILE A 456 3.67 -9.32 -8.43
N VAL A 457 3.67 -10.66 -8.46
CA VAL A 457 4.45 -11.48 -9.38
C VAL A 457 3.86 -11.51 -10.78
N SER A 458 2.55 -11.71 -10.95
CA SER A 458 1.96 -11.88 -12.29
C SER A 458 2.19 -10.65 -13.17
N PRO A 459 1.91 -9.42 -12.69
CA PRO A 459 2.17 -8.22 -13.49
C PRO A 459 3.67 -7.96 -13.72
N LEU A 460 4.52 -8.34 -12.75
CA LEU A 460 5.98 -8.20 -12.87
C LEU A 460 6.50 -9.11 -13.97
N ARG A 461 6.09 -10.38 -13.95
CA ARG A 461 6.43 -11.41 -14.93
C ARG A 461 6.00 -10.99 -16.33
N ASP A 462 4.76 -10.56 -16.53
CA ASP A 462 4.30 -10.11 -17.85
C ASP A 462 5.17 -8.97 -18.41
N ARG A 463 5.63 -8.06 -17.54
CA ARG A 463 6.50 -6.94 -17.96
C ARG A 463 7.92 -7.43 -18.26
N LEU A 464 8.45 -8.36 -17.48
CA LEU A 464 9.76 -8.97 -17.73
C LEU A 464 9.76 -9.80 -19.02
N GLU A 465 8.72 -10.57 -19.27
CA GLU A 465 8.55 -11.36 -20.50
C GLU A 465 8.50 -10.44 -21.73
N ARG A 466 7.71 -9.36 -21.67
CA ARG A 466 7.71 -8.31 -22.72
C ARG A 466 9.08 -7.67 -22.90
N ALA A 467 9.78 -7.35 -21.81
CA ALA A 467 11.13 -6.76 -21.89
C ALA A 467 12.13 -7.71 -22.59
N VAL A 468 12.06 -9.01 -22.33
CA VAL A 468 12.89 -10.02 -22.99
C VAL A 468 12.56 -10.11 -24.49
N SER A 469 11.29 -10.05 -24.87
CA SER A 469 10.88 -10.05 -26.27
C SER A 469 11.31 -8.79 -27.03
N GLU A 470 11.19 -7.61 -26.40
CA GLU A 470 11.47 -6.32 -27.04
C GLU A 470 12.97 -6.03 -27.19
N SER A 471 13.81 -6.50 -26.26
CA SER A 471 15.24 -6.18 -26.28
C SER A 471 15.99 -6.83 -27.46
N SER A 472 15.36 -7.75 -28.20
CA SER A 472 15.89 -8.34 -29.43
C SER A 472 17.31 -8.92 -29.29
N GLY A 473 17.66 -9.39 -28.08
CA GLY A 473 18.97 -9.94 -27.75
C GLY A 473 20.02 -8.93 -27.23
N ASP A 474 19.69 -7.64 -27.16
CA ASP A 474 20.52 -6.63 -26.49
C ASP A 474 20.45 -6.81 -24.96
N ARG A 475 21.61 -7.09 -24.35
CA ARG A 475 21.74 -7.34 -22.92
C ARG A 475 21.74 -6.06 -22.10
N ASP A 476 22.27 -4.98 -22.65
CA ASP A 476 22.35 -3.71 -21.94
C ASP A 476 20.97 -3.05 -21.88
N ASP A 477 20.22 -3.11 -22.99
CA ASP A 477 18.81 -2.68 -23.02
C ASP A 477 17.93 -3.51 -22.07
N LEU A 478 18.05 -4.85 -22.10
CA LEU A 478 17.30 -5.70 -21.18
C LEU A 478 17.65 -5.40 -19.71
N ALA A 479 18.94 -5.24 -19.39
CA ALA A 479 19.38 -4.90 -18.04
C ALA A 479 18.77 -3.56 -17.57
N GLN A 480 18.68 -2.56 -18.45
CA GLN A 480 18.06 -1.28 -18.15
C GLN A 480 16.54 -1.42 -17.89
N ARG A 481 15.85 -2.20 -18.73
CA ARG A 481 14.40 -2.48 -18.58
C ARG A 481 14.08 -3.25 -17.30
N ILE A 482 14.89 -4.26 -16.94
CA ILE A 482 14.78 -4.98 -15.66
C ILE A 482 14.94 -4.00 -14.50
N ARG A 483 15.99 -3.16 -14.51
CA ARG A 483 16.20 -2.17 -13.44
C ARG A 483 15.03 -1.21 -13.29
N SER A 484 14.49 -0.73 -14.41
CA SER A 484 13.33 0.16 -14.41
C SER A 484 12.10 -0.50 -13.82
N THR A 485 11.78 -1.72 -14.27
CA THR A 485 10.59 -2.48 -13.83
C THR A 485 10.64 -2.74 -12.32
N PHE A 486 11.74 -3.28 -11.81
CA PHE A 486 11.85 -3.54 -10.37
C PHE A 486 11.89 -2.26 -9.52
N ARG A 487 12.36 -1.13 -10.06
CA ARG A 487 12.31 0.16 -9.36
C ARG A 487 10.86 0.65 -9.22
N GLU A 488 10.07 0.56 -10.28
CA GLU A 488 8.64 0.92 -10.28
C GLU A 488 7.86 0.10 -9.25
N TRP A 489 8.04 -1.22 -9.22
CA TRP A 489 7.36 -2.10 -8.26
C TRP A 489 7.72 -1.76 -6.82
N LYS A 490 9.02 -1.60 -6.53
CA LYS A 490 9.50 -1.23 -5.19
C LYS A 490 9.03 0.15 -4.73
N GLY A 491 8.72 1.05 -5.65
CA GLY A 491 8.33 2.42 -5.34
C GLY A 491 6.83 2.63 -5.17
N GLN A 492 5.99 1.96 -5.96
CA GLN A 492 4.56 2.28 -6.04
C GLN A 492 3.62 1.11 -5.74
N ARG A 493 3.99 -0.14 -6.06
CA ARG A 493 3.01 -1.25 -6.07
C ARG A 493 3.07 -2.15 -4.85
N VAL A 494 4.24 -2.26 -4.21
CA VAL A 494 4.41 -3.15 -3.04
C VAL A 494 3.63 -2.65 -1.83
N ASP A 495 3.66 -1.34 -1.55
CA ASP A 495 3.05 -0.81 -0.32
C ASP A 495 1.52 -0.96 -0.35
N ASP A 496 0.88 -0.66 -1.48
CA ASP A 496 -0.57 -0.82 -1.65
C ASP A 496 -1.01 -2.28 -1.53
N ALA A 497 -0.31 -3.20 -2.18
CA ALA A 497 -0.62 -4.63 -2.15
C ALA A 497 -0.45 -5.21 -0.74
N VAL A 498 0.64 -4.83 -0.05
CA VAL A 498 0.91 -5.24 1.34
C VAL A 498 -0.15 -4.70 2.29
N THR A 499 -0.49 -3.42 2.17
CA THR A 499 -1.52 -2.78 3.01
C THR A 499 -2.86 -3.49 2.85
N PHE A 500 -3.27 -3.75 1.61
CA PHE A 500 -4.49 -4.49 1.30
C PHE A 500 -4.51 -5.88 1.97
N ALA A 501 -3.44 -6.68 1.78
CA ALA A 501 -3.36 -8.03 2.32
C ALA A 501 -3.34 -8.06 3.86
N VAL A 502 -2.60 -7.14 4.49
CA VAL A 502 -2.49 -7.03 5.95
C VAL A 502 -3.82 -6.64 6.59
N LEU A 503 -4.52 -5.66 6.01
CA LEU A 503 -5.85 -5.26 6.49
C LEU A 503 -6.88 -6.38 6.27
N ALA A 504 -6.83 -7.10 5.14
CA ALA A 504 -7.68 -8.27 4.90
C ALA A 504 -7.47 -9.36 5.95
N ALA A 505 -6.20 -9.68 6.26
CA ALA A 505 -5.86 -10.66 7.27
C ALA A 505 -6.36 -10.22 8.67
N ALA A 506 -6.17 -8.95 9.04
CA ALA A 506 -6.63 -8.39 10.30
C ALA A 506 -8.15 -8.45 10.44
N ASN A 507 -8.89 -8.04 9.40
CA ASN A 507 -10.35 -8.09 9.40
C ASN A 507 -10.87 -9.54 9.45
N ARG A 508 -10.21 -10.49 8.80
CA ARG A 508 -10.53 -11.92 8.91
C ARG A 508 -10.30 -12.44 10.32
N GLY A 509 -9.22 -12.00 10.98
CA GLY A 509 -8.95 -12.28 12.39
C GLY A 509 -10.02 -11.73 13.34
N ILE A 510 -10.46 -10.49 13.11
CA ILE A 510 -11.58 -9.87 13.86
C ILE A 510 -12.83 -10.73 13.70
N LEU A 511 -13.24 -10.99 12.46
CA LEU A 511 -14.44 -11.76 12.13
C LEU A 511 -14.39 -13.16 12.74
N ASP A 512 -13.22 -13.82 12.69
CA ASP A 512 -13.07 -15.18 13.19
C ASP A 512 -13.21 -15.30 14.71
N ARG A 513 -12.90 -14.22 15.42
CA ARG A 513 -12.97 -14.16 16.88
C ARG A 513 -14.36 -13.85 17.41
N LEU A 514 -15.27 -13.27 16.62
CA LEU A 514 -16.63 -12.95 17.05
C LEU A 514 -17.43 -14.21 17.46
N PRO A 515 -18.45 -14.14 18.31
CA PRO A 515 -19.37 -15.27 18.54
C PRO A 515 -20.03 -15.78 17.23
N LYS A 516 -20.35 -17.08 17.15
CA LYS A 516 -20.91 -17.70 15.91
C LYS A 516 -22.23 -17.06 15.44
N ASN A 517 -23.07 -16.63 16.37
CA ASN A 517 -24.39 -16.05 16.09
C ASN A 517 -24.36 -14.51 16.06
N SER A 518 -23.18 -13.91 15.88
CA SER A 518 -23.07 -12.45 15.81
C SER A 518 -23.61 -11.94 14.48
N GLN A 519 -24.35 -10.84 14.55
CA GLN A 519 -24.61 -10.00 13.39
C GLN A 519 -23.43 -9.05 13.22
N VAL A 520 -23.00 -8.82 11.98
CA VAL A 520 -21.89 -7.93 11.63
C VAL A 520 -22.34 -6.90 10.61
N ARG A 521 -21.74 -5.72 10.67
CA ARG A 521 -21.97 -4.60 9.75
C ARG A 521 -20.66 -4.11 9.14
N TRP A 522 -20.77 -3.52 7.96
CA TRP A 522 -19.65 -2.89 7.27
C TRP A 522 -19.47 -1.46 7.75
N VAL A 523 -18.24 -1.11 8.13
CA VAL A 523 -17.92 0.22 8.66
C VAL A 523 -16.90 0.89 7.77
N ILE A 524 -17.28 2.05 7.24
CA ILE A 524 -16.48 2.85 6.32
C ILE A 524 -15.46 3.67 7.11
N ALA A 525 -14.21 3.73 6.63
CA ALA A 525 -13.19 4.60 7.21
C ALA A 525 -13.44 6.07 6.81
N ALA A 526 -13.37 6.98 7.78
CA ALA A 526 -13.44 8.41 7.54
C ALA A 526 -12.13 8.92 6.92
N GLY A 527 -12.22 9.75 5.88
CA GLY A 527 -11.08 10.45 5.29
C GLY A 527 -10.95 10.33 3.76
N ASP A 528 -11.52 9.26 3.18
CA ASP A 528 -11.60 9.07 1.73
C ASP A 528 -13.08 9.00 1.31
N SER A 529 -13.42 9.50 0.11
CA SER A 529 -14.74 9.23 -0.47
C SER A 529 -14.84 7.71 -0.64
N PRO A 530 -15.70 7.00 0.12
CA PRO A 530 -15.78 5.56 0.02
C PRO A 530 -16.15 5.16 -1.41
N SER A 531 -15.64 4.01 -1.86
CA SER A 531 -16.08 3.48 -3.14
C SER A 531 -17.58 3.15 -3.06
N PRO A 532 -18.33 3.28 -4.18
CA PRO A 532 -19.75 2.95 -4.22
C PRO A 532 -20.04 1.54 -3.67
N ASP A 533 -19.15 0.58 -3.95
CA ASP A 533 -19.26 -0.79 -3.45
C ASP A 533 -19.10 -0.90 -1.91
N CYS A 534 -18.27 -0.04 -1.30
CA CYS A 534 -18.15 0.05 0.16
C CYS A 534 -19.40 0.69 0.78
N GLU A 535 -19.97 1.71 0.12
CA GLU A 535 -21.25 2.33 0.52
C GLU A 535 -22.39 1.32 0.45
N ASP A 536 -22.49 0.56 -0.64
CA ASP A 536 -23.50 -0.49 -0.81
C ASP A 536 -23.42 -1.55 0.30
N ASN A 537 -22.21 -1.96 0.68
CA ASN A 537 -22.02 -2.90 1.78
C ASN A 537 -22.40 -2.32 3.15
N ALA A 538 -22.17 -1.02 3.37
CA ALA A 538 -22.58 -0.33 4.61
C ALA A 538 -24.10 -0.14 4.67
N LEU A 539 -24.74 0.24 3.55
CA LEU A 539 -26.18 0.46 3.43
C LEU A 539 -26.99 -0.85 3.44
N GLY A 540 -26.37 -1.97 3.06
CA GLY A 540 -26.99 -3.30 3.04
C GLY A 540 -27.47 -3.81 4.41
N GLY A 541 -27.07 -3.16 5.50
CA GLY A 541 -27.45 -3.52 6.86
C GLY A 541 -26.70 -4.74 7.42
N PRO A 542 -27.04 -5.16 8.65
CA PRO A 542 -26.34 -6.27 9.30
C PRO A 542 -26.56 -7.62 8.63
N ILE A 543 -25.52 -8.43 8.60
CA ILE A 543 -25.55 -9.81 8.12
C ILE A 543 -25.01 -10.77 9.18
N GLU A 544 -25.32 -12.06 9.05
CA GLU A 544 -24.72 -13.09 9.89
C GLU A 544 -23.20 -13.16 9.67
N ARG A 545 -22.44 -13.40 10.76
CA ARG A 545 -20.99 -13.63 10.69
C ARG A 545 -20.64 -14.68 9.62
N GLY A 546 -19.85 -14.28 8.63
CA GLY A 546 -19.40 -15.15 7.54
C GLY A 546 -20.37 -15.25 6.36
N GLY A 547 -21.52 -14.58 6.45
CA GLY A 547 -22.39 -14.31 5.31
C GLY A 547 -21.75 -13.35 4.30
N THR A 548 -22.42 -13.15 3.18
CA THR A 548 -21.98 -12.25 2.10
C THR A 548 -22.73 -10.93 2.18
N PHE A 549 -22.01 -9.82 2.11
CA PHE A 549 -22.55 -8.49 1.93
C PHE A 549 -23.13 -8.33 0.50
N PRO A 550 -23.88 -7.26 0.19
CA PRO A 550 -24.49 -7.03 -1.14
C PRO A 550 -23.54 -7.23 -2.33
N THR A 551 -22.27 -6.85 -2.20
CA THR A 551 -21.26 -7.02 -3.25
C THR A 551 -20.68 -8.45 -3.36
N GLY A 552 -21.16 -9.40 -2.56
CA GLY A 552 -20.68 -10.78 -2.50
C GLY A 552 -19.46 -11.00 -1.59
N HIS A 553 -18.80 -9.93 -1.14
CA HIS A 553 -17.66 -10.01 -0.23
C HIS A 553 -18.10 -10.40 1.19
N LYS A 554 -17.24 -11.12 1.92
CA LYS A 554 -17.51 -11.54 3.31
C LYS A 554 -16.86 -10.63 4.35
N VAL A 555 -15.81 -9.91 3.95
CA VAL A 555 -14.95 -9.14 4.85
C VAL A 555 -14.24 -8.04 4.05
N PRO A 556 -14.03 -6.83 4.61
CA PRO A 556 -13.17 -5.81 4.01
C PRO A 556 -11.69 -6.21 4.05
N PRO A 557 -10.82 -5.55 3.27
CA PRO A 557 -11.07 -4.51 2.27
C PRO A 557 -11.56 -5.03 0.90
N LEU A 558 -12.23 -4.19 0.09
CA LEU A 558 -12.67 -4.55 -1.28
C LEU A 558 -11.60 -4.35 -2.35
N HIS A 559 -10.81 -3.29 -2.21
CA HIS A 559 -9.84 -2.87 -3.20
C HIS A 559 -8.61 -2.28 -2.50
N PRO A 560 -7.46 -2.15 -3.20
CA PRO A 560 -6.32 -1.40 -2.70
C PRO A 560 -6.74 0.02 -2.29
N GLY A 561 -6.28 0.47 -1.11
CA GLY A 561 -6.68 1.76 -0.51
C GLY A 561 -7.98 1.73 0.31
N CYS A 562 -8.72 0.62 0.34
CA CYS A 562 -9.88 0.50 1.23
C CYS A 562 -9.43 0.24 2.68
N HIS A 563 -9.83 1.12 3.61
CA HIS A 563 -9.55 0.99 5.04
C HIS A 563 -10.77 0.56 5.86
N CYS A 564 -11.84 0.09 5.23
CA CYS A 564 -13.07 -0.33 5.93
C CYS A 564 -12.81 -1.51 6.90
N VAL A 565 -13.68 -1.67 7.90
CA VAL A 565 -13.62 -2.72 8.91
C VAL A 565 -14.97 -3.42 9.04
N VAL A 566 -14.97 -4.68 9.49
CA VAL A 566 -16.20 -5.39 9.86
C VAL A 566 -16.32 -5.42 11.38
N LEU A 567 -17.45 -4.95 11.92
CA LEU A 567 -17.73 -4.89 13.36
C LEU A 567 -19.04 -5.59 13.68
N PRO A 568 -19.19 -6.16 14.90
CA PRO A 568 -20.47 -6.67 15.34
C PRO A 568 -21.48 -5.52 15.51
N VAL A 569 -22.76 -5.83 15.35
CA VAL A 569 -23.83 -4.92 15.76
C VAL A 569 -23.90 -4.90 17.30
N SER A 570 -23.95 -3.71 17.86
CA SER A 570 -24.05 -3.42 19.30
C SER A 570 -25.33 -3.96 19.92
#